data_AF-A0A383B310-F1
#
_entry.id   AF-A0A383B310-F1
#
_cell.length_a   1.000
_cell.length_b   1.000
_cell.length_c   1.000
_cell.angle_alpha   90.00
_cell.angle_beta   90.00
_cell.angle_gamma   90.00
#
_symmetry.space_group_name_H-M   'P 1'
#
loop_
_entity.id
_entity.type
_entity.pdbx_description
1 polymer ?
#
loop_
_entity_poly.entity_id
_entity_poly.type
_entity_poly.pdbx_seq_one_letter_code
_entity_poly.pdbx_strand_id
1 'polypeptide(L)'
;MISLPRAKRCPCCSATNIITINDKLYKNEFKTLKNWNLRKRFFCRKCKEEIGLFIKKFESIQKEKLLWINDLICEDKYYDKLNKLNEKKNKLRKIRNTKYFEIDKEVNNIQKQIQTEKIKLKIKLKIQKRAVLIT
;
A
#
# COMPACT_ATOMS: atom_id res chain seq x y z
N MET A 1 -13.28 -24.99 12.23
CA MET A 1 -13.86 -23.66 12.50
C MET A 1 -14.45 -23.11 11.22
N ILE A 2 -15.72 -22.72 11.23
CA ILE A 2 -16.38 -22.07 10.07
C ILE A 2 -15.91 -20.62 10.05
N SER A 3 -15.24 -20.20 8.97
CA SER A 3 -14.86 -18.80 8.79
C SER A 3 -16.08 -18.00 8.33
N LEU A 4 -16.58 -17.14 9.21
CA LEU A 4 -17.72 -16.28 8.88
C LEU A 4 -17.32 -15.26 7.79
N PRO A 5 -18.15 -15.05 6.76
CA PRO A 5 -17.94 -14.00 5.79
C PRO A 5 -17.94 -12.62 6.44
N ARG A 6 -17.01 -11.74 6.03
CA ARG A 6 -16.85 -10.38 6.56
C ARG A 6 -17.04 -9.38 5.44
N ALA A 7 -17.83 -8.34 5.70
CA ALA A 7 -17.99 -7.21 4.79
C ALA A 7 -16.81 -6.24 4.95
N LYS A 8 -16.15 -5.88 3.83
CA LYS A 8 -15.04 -4.93 3.79
C LYS A 8 -15.22 -3.93 2.63
N ARG A 9 -15.01 -2.65 2.90
CA ARG A 9 -15.05 -1.60 1.85
C ARG A 9 -13.75 -1.58 1.06
N CYS A 10 -13.87 -1.56 -0.28
CA CYS A 10 -12.73 -1.47 -1.18
C CYS A 10 -12.04 -0.10 -1.03
N PRO A 11 -10.71 -0.03 -0.82
CA PRO A 11 -9.99 1.24 -0.73
C PRO A 11 -9.96 2.02 -2.06
N CYS A 12 -10.21 1.35 -3.21
CA CYS A 12 -10.15 1.97 -4.53
C CYS A 12 -11.48 2.61 -4.97
N CYS A 13 -12.62 2.03 -4.54
CA CYS A 13 -13.94 2.43 -5.03
C CYS A 13 -15.05 2.46 -3.97
N SER A 14 -14.71 2.22 -2.71
CA SER A 14 -15.61 2.18 -1.55
C SER A 14 -16.71 1.11 -1.59
N ALA A 15 -16.81 0.31 -2.66
CA ALA A 15 -17.77 -0.78 -2.75
C ALA A 15 -17.54 -1.83 -1.67
N THR A 16 -18.62 -2.34 -1.10
CA THR A 16 -18.57 -3.44 -0.12
C THR A 16 -18.26 -4.76 -0.82
N ASN A 17 -17.30 -5.50 -0.29
CA ASN A 17 -16.94 -6.85 -0.71
C ASN A 17 -17.14 -7.80 0.46
N ILE A 18 -17.82 -8.92 0.21
CA ILE A 18 -17.96 -10.00 1.19
C ILE A 18 -16.79 -10.95 0.97
N ILE A 19 -15.95 -11.10 2.00
CA ILE A 19 -14.76 -11.96 1.95
C ILE A 19 -14.78 -12.98 3.08
N THR A 20 -14.44 -14.22 2.76
CA THR A 20 -14.16 -15.27 3.74
C THR A 20 -12.66 -15.35 3.96
N ILE A 21 -12.20 -15.31 5.21
CA ILE A 21 -10.76 -15.42 5.52
C ILE A 21 -10.48 -16.87 5.88
N ASN A 22 -9.64 -17.52 5.08
CA ASN A 22 -9.19 -18.87 5.36
C ASN A 22 -7.90 -18.81 6.20
N ASP A 23 -7.51 -19.93 6.81
CA ASP A 23 -6.27 -20.01 7.60
C ASP A 23 -4.98 -20.04 6.77
N LYS A 24 -5.06 -19.86 5.44
CA LYS A 24 -3.88 -19.76 4.57
C LYS A 24 -3.11 -18.47 4.88
N LEU A 25 -1.83 -18.63 5.21
CA LEU A 25 -0.88 -17.53 5.32
C LEU A 25 -0.29 -17.27 3.94
N TYR A 26 -0.42 -16.03 3.46
CA TYR A 26 0.23 -15.61 2.22
C TYR A 26 1.59 -15.02 2.57
N LYS A 27 2.59 -15.31 1.73
CA LYS A 27 3.89 -14.65 1.84
C LYS A 27 3.71 -13.14 1.68
N ASN A 28 4.18 -12.36 2.65
CA ASN A 28 4.23 -10.91 2.54
C ASN A 28 5.57 -10.52 1.91
N GLU A 29 5.51 -9.99 0.70
CA GLU A 29 6.69 -9.57 -0.07
C GLU A 29 6.93 -8.06 0.02
N PHE A 30 6.03 -7.32 0.68
CA PHE A 30 6.09 -5.87 0.77
C PHE A 30 6.99 -5.42 1.92
N LYS A 31 8.08 -4.73 1.60
CA LYS A 31 9.07 -4.24 2.57
C LYS A 31 8.48 -3.15 3.46
N THR A 32 7.64 -2.28 2.91
CA THR A 32 6.84 -1.26 3.62
C THR A 32 5.96 -1.85 4.73
N LEU A 33 5.55 -3.11 4.58
CA LEU A 33 4.68 -3.82 5.52
C LEU A 33 5.36 -5.02 6.18
N LYS A 34 6.70 -5.02 6.33
CA LYS A 34 7.47 -6.16 6.90
C LYS A 34 6.92 -6.73 8.22
N ASN A 35 6.33 -5.88 9.05
CA ASN A 35 5.77 -6.27 10.37
C ASN A 35 4.27 -6.62 10.31
N TRP A 36 3.71 -6.83 9.12
CA TRP A 36 2.33 -7.22 8.89
C TRP A 36 2.30 -8.58 8.19
N ASN A 37 1.27 -9.37 8.49
CA ASN A 37 0.99 -10.63 7.81
C ASN A 37 -0.08 -10.42 6.74
N LEU A 38 0.19 -10.83 5.51
CA LEU A 38 -0.82 -10.85 4.46
C LEU A 38 -1.73 -12.06 4.67
N ARG A 39 -3.00 -11.81 4.99
CA ARG A 39 -3.98 -12.86 5.28
C ARG A 39 -4.83 -13.25 4.09
N LYS A 40 -5.04 -12.33 3.15
CA LYS A 40 -5.80 -12.62 1.93
C LYS A 40 -5.48 -11.62 0.84
N ARG A 41 -5.44 -12.09 -0.40
CA ARG A 41 -5.61 -11.28 -1.62
C ARG A 41 -6.95 -11.61 -2.26
N PHE A 42 -7.63 -10.61 -2.78
CA PHE A 42 -8.88 -10.78 -3.51
C PHE A 42 -9.12 -9.61 -4.46
N PHE A 43 -9.87 -9.85 -5.53
CA PHE A 43 -10.27 -8.79 -6.45
C PHE A 43 -11.58 -8.14 -6.00
N CYS A 44 -11.64 -6.81 -6.05
CA CYS A 44 -12.89 -6.11 -5.80
C CYS A 44 -13.94 -6.48 -6.85
N ARG A 45 -15.14 -6.86 -6.43
CA ARG A 45 -16.22 -7.26 -7.34
C ARG A 45 -16.61 -6.15 -8.33
N LYS A 46 -16.57 -4.90 -7.87
CA LYS A 46 -16.94 -3.70 -8.66
C LYS A 46 -15.81 -3.21 -9.55
N CYS A 47 -14.65 -2.89 -8.98
CA CYS A 47 -13.57 -2.23 -9.73
C CYS A 47 -12.47 -3.18 -10.21
N LYS A 48 -12.57 -4.48 -9.93
CA LYS A 48 -11.64 -5.54 -10.34
C LYS A 48 -10.17 -5.36 -9.91
N GLU A 49 -9.86 -4.34 -9.11
CA GLU A 49 -8.54 -4.17 -8.52
C GLU A 49 -8.25 -5.19 -7.43
N GLU A 50 -6.98 -5.60 -7.34
CA GLU A 50 -6.49 -6.51 -6.31
C GLU A 50 -6.31 -5.78 -4.97
N ILE A 51 -6.91 -6.35 -3.93
CA ILE A 51 -6.90 -5.84 -2.57
C ILE A 51 -6.21 -6.84 -1.64
N GLY A 52 -5.29 -6.35 -0.82
CA GLY A 52 -4.65 -7.11 0.24
C GLY A 52 -5.28 -6.82 1.60
N LEU A 53 -5.60 -7.88 2.36
CA LEU A 53 -5.92 -7.80 3.78
C LEU A 53 -4.68 -8.13 4.59
N PHE A 54 -4.15 -7.12 5.27
CA PHE A 54 -2.98 -7.22 6.14
C PHE A 54 -3.40 -7.19 7.60
N ILE A 55 -2.77 -8.03 8.41
CA ILE A 55 -3.04 -8.12 9.85
C ILE A 55 -1.73 -7.99 10.61
N LYS A 56 -1.73 -7.13 11.63
CA LYS A 56 -0.65 -7.03 12.61
C LYS A 56 -1.21 -7.37 13.99
N LYS A 57 -0.64 -8.39 14.61
CA LYS A 57 -0.94 -8.76 16.00
C LYS A 57 0.00 -7.97 16.91
N PHE A 58 -0.55 -7.38 17.96
CA PHE A 58 0.21 -6.71 19.02
C PHE A 58 -0.43 -7.09 20.33
N GLU A 59 0.26 -7.91 21.14
CA GLU A 59 -0.26 -8.42 22.42
C GLU A 59 -1.69 -8.97 22.26
N SER A 60 -2.69 -8.29 22.84
CA SER A 60 -4.12 -8.63 22.80
C SER A 60 -4.91 -7.96 21.68
N ILE A 61 -4.32 -7.04 20.91
CA ILE A 61 -5.00 -6.24 19.88
C ILE A 61 -4.58 -6.70 18.48
N GLN A 62 -5.57 -7.03 17.66
CA GLN A 62 -5.39 -7.28 16.24
C GLN A 62 -5.73 -6.03 15.41
N LYS A 63 -4.75 -5.47 14.70
CA LYS A 63 -4.97 -4.39 13.73
C LYS A 63 -5.08 -4.95 12.32
N GLU A 64 -6.07 -4.47 11.57
CA GLU A 64 -6.30 -4.84 10.18
C GLU A 64 -6.13 -3.64 9.25
N LYS A 65 -5.57 -3.88 8.07
CA LYS A 65 -5.50 -2.91 6.98
C LYS A 65 -5.96 -3.56 5.68
N LEU A 66 -6.85 -2.87 4.97
CA LEU A 66 -7.18 -3.18 3.58
C LEU A 66 -6.43 -2.21 2.70
N LEU A 67 -5.60 -2.73 1.79
CA LEU A 67 -4.77 -1.90 0.92
C LEU A 67 -4.94 -2.31 -0.54
N TRP A 68 -4.91 -1.32 -1.42
CA TRP A 68 -4.84 -1.55 -2.86
C TRP A 68 -3.43 -2.02 -3.20
N ILE A 69 -3.30 -3.21 -3.78
CA ILE A 69 -2.00 -3.82 -4.05
C ILE A 69 -1.15 -2.96 -5.01
N ASN A 70 -1.73 -2.46 -6.10
CA ASN A 70 -0.98 -1.62 -7.05
C ASN A 70 -0.50 -0.30 -6.42
N ASP A 71 -1.30 0.31 -5.55
CA ASP A 71 -0.91 1.52 -4.81
C ASP A 71 0.27 1.24 -3.86
N LEU A 72 0.27 0.06 -3.23
CA LEU A 72 1.36 -0.39 -2.36
C LEU A 72 2.64 -0.72 -3.14
N ILE A 73 2.54 -1.34 -4.33
CA ILE A 73 3.68 -1.60 -5.21
C ILE A 73 4.40 -0.29 -5.57
N CYS A 74 3.65 0.78 -5.86
CA CYS A 74 4.22 2.10 -6.13
C CYS A 74 5.07 2.62 -4.96
N GLU A 75 4.67 2.38 -3.71
CA GLU A 75 5.48 2.77 -2.55
C GLU A 75 6.70 1.85 -2.37
N ASP A 76 6.47 0.53 -2.46
CA ASP A 76 7.49 -0.48 -2.16
C ASP A 76 8.68 -0.43 -3.11
N LYS A 77 8.44 -0.07 -4.38
CA LYS A 77 9.47 0.17 -5.40
C LYS A 77 10.56 1.15 -4.95
N TYR A 78 10.21 2.15 -4.13
CA TYR A 78 11.13 3.18 -3.66
C TYR A 78 11.61 2.96 -2.23
N TYR A 79 11.16 1.88 -1.56
CA TYR A 79 11.41 1.63 -0.14
C TYR A 79 12.90 1.66 0.22
N ASP A 80 13.72 0.86 -0.46
CA ASP A 80 15.16 0.76 -0.12
C ASP A 80 15.89 2.09 -0.38
N LYS A 81 15.53 2.78 -1.47
CA LYS A 81 16.14 4.07 -1.82
C LYS A 81 15.78 5.13 -0.76
N LEU A 82 14.51 5.21 -0.37
CA LEU A 82 14.06 6.13 0.68
C LEU A 82 14.69 5.81 2.04
N ASN A 83 14.80 4.53 2.42
CA ASN A 83 15.47 4.16 3.66
C ASN A 83 16.94 4.62 3.67
N LYS A 84 17.71 4.32 2.62
CA LYS A 84 19.11 4.74 2.51
C LYS A 84 19.25 6.27 2.58
N LEU A 85 18.38 7.01 1.87
CA LEU A 85 18.39 8.47 1.91
C LEU A 85 18.01 9.01 3.29
N ASN A 86 17.02 8.43 3.97
CA ASN A 86 16.61 8.85 5.30
C ASN A 86 17.69 8.56 6.36
N GLU A 87 18.37 7.42 6.27
CA GLU A 87 19.53 7.13 7.12
C GLU A 87 20.65 8.14 6.91
N LYS A 88 20.99 8.44 5.65
CA LYS A 88 21.99 9.46 5.30
C LYS A 88 21.57 10.85 5.78
N LYS A 89 20.31 11.23 5.57
CA LYS A 89 19.70 12.48 6.04
C LYS A 89 19.82 12.62 7.56
N ASN A 90 19.51 11.56 8.31
CA ASN A 90 19.61 11.55 9.77
C ASN A 90 21.07 11.70 10.25
N LYS A 91 22.03 11.04 9.58
CA LYS A 91 23.46 11.21 9.88
C LYS A 91 23.91 12.65 9.63
N LEU A 92 23.59 13.24 8.47
CA LEU A 92 23.94 14.61 8.10
C LEU A 92 23.32 15.65 9.03
N ARG A 93 22.08 15.43 9.48
CA ARG A 93 21.39 16.30 10.44
C ARG A 93 22.14 16.38 11.77
N LYS A 94 22.64 15.24 12.28
CA LYS A 94 23.40 15.19 13.55
C LYS A 94 24.68 16.00 13.50
N ILE A 95 25.37 15.97 12.36
CA ILE A 95 26.63 16.71 12.15
C ILE A 95 26.43 18.11 11.56
N ARG A 96 25.18 18.60 11.46
CA ARG A 96 24.81 19.92 10.87
C ARG A 96 25.44 20.20 9.49
N ASN A 97 25.56 19.17 8.66
CA ASN A 97 26.22 19.29 7.36
C ASN A 97 25.24 19.87 6.31
N THR A 98 25.72 20.81 5.48
CA THR A 98 24.93 21.51 4.45
C THR A 98 24.36 20.58 3.37
N LYS A 99 25.02 19.45 3.08
CA LYS A 99 24.51 18.40 2.17
C LYS A 99 23.19 17.78 2.63
N TYR A 100 22.77 18.04 3.87
CA TYR A 100 21.44 17.69 4.37
C TYR A 100 20.33 18.17 3.42
N PHE A 101 20.41 19.42 2.94
CA PHE A 101 19.37 20.01 2.10
C PHE A 101 19.28 19.35 0.71
N GLU A 102 20.40 18.89 0.17
CA GLU A 102 20.43 18.14 -1.10
C GLU A 102 19.71 16.80 -0.97
N ILE A 103 20.00 16.05 0.11
CA ILE A 103 19.34 14.78 0.39
C ILE A 103 17.86 14.98 0.69
N ASP A 104 17.50 16.05 1.41
CA ASP A 104 16.10 16.37 1.67
C ASP A 104 15.33 16.65 0.38
N LYS A 105 15.93 17.42 -0.54
CA LYS A 105 15.36 17.68 -1.87
C LYS A 105 15.18 16.38 -2.67
N GLU A 106 16.14 15.45 -2.61
CA GLU A 106 16.02 14.16 -3.28
C GLU A 106 14.88 13.31 -2.70
N VAL A 107 14.76 13.24 -1.37
CA VAL A 107 13.64 12.56 -0.70
C VAL A 107 12.30 13.16 -1.14
N ASN A 108 12.18 14.48 -1.14
CA ASN A 108 10.96 15.17 -1.58
C ASN A 108 10.64 14.89 -3.05
N ASN A 109 11.64 14.83 -3.92
CA ASN A 109 11.45 14.47 -5.33
C ASN A 109 10.91 13.04 -5.50
N ILE A 110 11.46 12.06 -4.77
CA ILE A 110 10.95 10.69 -4.81
C ILE A 110 9.51 10.63 -4.30
N GLN A 111 9.20 11.33 -3.21
CA GLN A 111 7.82 11.40 -2.70
C GLN A 111 6.83 11.97 -3.73
N LYS A 112 7.23 13.02 -4.47
CA LYS A 112 6.44 13.57 -5.57
C LYS A 112 6.25 12.57 -6.72
N GLN A 113 7.29 11.79 -7.05
CA GLN A 113 7.19 10.73 -8.06
C GLN A 113 6.19 9.66 -7.65
N ILE A 114 6.25 9.18 -6.41
CA ILE A 114 5.29 8.20 -5.86
C ILE A 114 3.86 8.75 -5.94
N GLN A 115 3.64 10.00 -5.52
CA GLN A 115 2.32 10.64 -5.60
C GLN A 115 1.82 10.71 -7.04
N THR A 116 2.69 11.05 -7.99
CA THR A 116 2.35 11.11 -9.42
C THR A 116 1.96 9.74 -9.96
N GLU A 117 2.71 8.68 -9.64
CA GLU A 117 2.37 7.31 -10.04
C GLU A 117 1.01 6.88 -9.47
N LYS A 118 0.75 7.16 -8.20
CA LYS A 118 -0.55 6.87 -7.56
C LYS A 118 -1.71 7.63 -8.19
N ILE A 119 -1.50 8.88 -8.57
CA ILE A 119 -2.52 9.68 -9.29
C ILE A 119 -2.81 9.04 -10.64
N LYS A 120 -1.77 8.63 -11.40
CA LYS A 120 -1.94 7.92 -12.68
C LYS A 120 -2.75 6.63 -12.51
N LEU A 121 -2.48 5.83 -11.47
CA LEU A 121 -3.27 4.65 -11.15
C LEU A 121 -4.76 4.98 -10.91
N LYS A 122 -5.03 6.02 -10.12
CA LYS A 122 -6.42 6.46 -9.84
C LYS A 122 -7.14 6.96 -11.10
N ILE A 123 -6.44 7.69 -11.98
CA ILE A 123 -7.00 8.15 -13.25
C ILE A 123 -7.32 6.96 -14.15
N LYS A 124 -6.39 6.00 -14.30
CA LYS A 124 -6.61 4.76 -15.06
C LYS A 124 -7.87 4.03 -14.59
N LEU A 125 -8.04 3.88 -13.27
CA LEU A 125 -9.22 3.26 -12.69
C LEU A 125 -10.52 4.02 -13.00
N LYS A 126 -10.49 5.36 -13.00
CA LYS A 126 -11.65 6.19 -13.37
C LYS A 126 -12.02 6.03 -14.84
N ILE A 127 -11.04 5.99 -15.74
CA ILE A 127 -11.26 5.80 -17.17
C ILE A 127 -11.87 4.41 -17.43
N GLN A 128 -11.30 3.36 -16.85
CA GLN A 128 -11.83 2.00 -16.98
C GLN A 128 -13.29 1.90 -16.53
N LYS A 129 -13.65 2.54 -15.40
CA LYS A 129 -15.04 2.59 -14.95
C LYS A 129 -15.98 3.26 -15.96
N ARG A 130 -15.54 4.33 -16.62
CA ARG A 130 -16.35 5.03 -17.63
C ARG A 130 -16.49 4.21 -18.91
N ALA A 131 -15.43 3.57 -19.36
CA ALA A 131 -15.47 2.70 -20.54
C ALA A 131 -16.48 1.56 -20.37
N VAL A 132 -16.52 0.94 -19.19
CA VAL A 132 -17.49 -0.13 -18.86
C VAL A 132 -18.95 0.37 -18.80
N LEU A 133 -19.19 1.66 -18.61
CA LEU A 133 -20.56 2.23 -18.60
C LEU A 133 -21.08 2.58 -20.00
N ILE A 134 -20.21 2.55 -21.02
CA ILE A 134 -20.55 2.91 -22.41
C ILE A 134 -20.82 1.65 -23.26
N THR A 135 -20.43 0.47 -22.77
CA THR A 135 -20.69 -0.85 -23.35
C THR A 135 -21.84 -1.54 -22.64
#